data_AF-A0A371B4N4-F1
#
_entry.id   AF-A0A371B4N4-F1
#
_cell.length_a   1.000
_cell.length_b   1.000
_cell.length_c   1.000
_cell.angle_alpha   90.00
_cell.angle_beta   90.00
_cell.angle_gamma   90.00
#
_symmetry.space_group_name_H-M   'P 1'
#
loop_
_entity.id
_entity.type
_entity.pdbx_description
1 polymer ?
#
loop_
_entity_poly.entity_id
_entity_poly.type
_entity_poly.pdbx_seq_one_letter_code
_entity_poly.pdbx_strand_id
1 'polypeptide(L)'
;MATDRNEPSMEAILSSIKKIIADEDRSRAINSRRPARDTSRDESEGEDVLELTEAASDERDEELLDDSKAQSLRQSFSVLQTLSEPGVAPQIVRSGETSLEGLTRELMKPMLKEWLDTNLPGIVEAMVAREIERITKKG
;
A
#
# COMPACT_ATOMS: atom_id res chain seq x y z
N MET A 1 0.25 5.91 -42.50
CA MET A 1 -1.03 5.15 -42.56
C MET A 1 -0.72 3.77 -42.00
N ALA A 2 -1.37 3.23 -40.97
CA ALA A 2 -2.55 3.64 -40.25
C ALA A 2 -2.42 3.21 -38.77
N THR A 3 -3.10 3.99 -37.94
CA THR A 3 -3.62 3.70 -36.60
C THR A 3 -3.78 2.23 -36.24
N ASP A 4 -3.12 1.80 -35.16
CA ASP A 4 -3.76 1.09 -34.04
C ASP A 4 -3.02 1.44 -32.75
N ARG A 5 -3.27 2.67 -32.28
CA ARG A 5 -3.23 2.94 -30.85
C ARG A 5 -4.31 2.08 -30.21
N ASN A 6 -3.96 1.41 -29.12
CA ASN A 6 -4.84 1.34 -27.96
C ASN A 6 -6.06 0.41 -28.05
N GLU A 7 -5.82 -0.91 -28.16
CA GLU A 7 -6.71 -1.85 -27.46
C GLU A 7 -6.13 -2.12 -26.07
N PRO A 8 -6.76 -1.59 -24.99
CA PRO A 8 -6.25 -1.77 -23.64
C PRO A 8 -6.28 -3.25 -23.26
N SER A 9 -5.19 -3.73 -22.66
CA SER A 9 -5.12 -5.08 -22.07
C SER A 9 -6.33 -5.33 -21.15
N MET A 10 -6.84 -6.56 -21.11
CA MET A 10 -7.92 -6.98 -20.20
C MET A 10 -7.65 -6.53 -18.75
N GLU A 11 -6.38 -6.57 -18.33
CA GLU A 11 -5.93 -6.12 -17.00
C GLU A 11 -5.99 -4.59 -16.83
N ALA A 12 -5.82 -3.83 -17.91
CA ALA A 12 -6.00 -2.38 -17.91
C ALA A 12 -7.49 -2.01 -17.78
N ILE A 13 -8.39 -2.76 -18.43
CA ILE A 13 -9.85 -2.61 -18.29
C ILE A 13 -10.27 -2.90 -16.84
N LEU A 14 -9.77 -3.99 -16.25
CA LEU A 14 -10.10 -4.36 -14.87
C LEU A 14 -9.44 -3.45 -13.82
N SER A 15 -8.23 -2.93 -14.07
CA SER A 15 -7.56 -1.97 -13.20
C SER A 15 -8.25 -0.60 -13.21
N SER A 16 -8.84 -0.21 -14.35
CA SER A 16 -9.62 1.03 -14.47
C SER A 16 -10.96 0.92 -13.73
N ILE A 17 -11.70 -0.18 -13.90
CA ILE A 17 -12.96 -0.44 -13.17
C ILE A 17 -12.71 -0.49 -11.65
N LYS A 18 -11.63 -1.14 -11.20
CA LYS A 18 -11.26 -1.22 -9.78
C LYS A 18 -10.90 0.15 -9.17
N LYS A 19 -10.22 1.01 -9.93
CA LYS A 19 -9.84 2.35 -9.47
C LYS A 19 -11.05 3.29 -9.36
N ILE A 20 -12.01 3.23 -10.29
CA ILE A 20 -13.22 4.07 -10.28
C ILE A 20 -14.14 3.69 -9.11
N ILE A 21 -14.35 2.38 -8.86
CA ILE A 21 -15.19 1.93 -7.74
C ILE A 21 -14.56 2.30 -6.39
N ALA A 22 -13.23 2.19 -6.25
CA ALA A 22 -12.53 2.61 -5.03
C ALA A 22 -12.63 4.12 -4.80
N ASP A 23 -12.63 4.94 -5.86
CA ASP A 23 -12.86 6.38 -5.77
C ASP A 23 -14.33 6.73 -5.49
N GLU A 24 -15.30 5.97 -6.03
CA GLU A 24 -16.74 6.20 -5.85
C GLU A 24 -17.23 5.80 -4.45
N ASP A 25 -16.74 4.68 -3.88
CA ASP A 25 -17.01 4.31 -2.48
C ASP A 25 -16.39 5.32 -1.51
N ARG A 26 -15.20 5.83 -1.84
CA ARG A 26 -14.54 6.89 -1.05
C ARG A 26 -15.30 8.20 -1.13
N SER A 27 -15.84 8.55 -2.29
CA SER A 27 -16.66 9.75 -2.51
C SER A 27 -18.03 9.65 -1.84
N ARG A 28 -18.65 8.45 -1.84
CA ARG A 28 -19.92 8.16 -1.15
C ARG A 28 -19.77 8.18 0.37
N ALA A 29 -18.63 7.70 0.89
CA ALA A 29 -18.29 7.79 2.31
C ALA A 29 -18.05 9.25 2.78
N ILE A 30 -17.55 10.12 1.90
CA ILE A 30 -17.30 11.53 2.20
C ILE A 30 -18.61 12.36 2.21
N ASN A 31 -19.58 12.04 1.35
CA ASN A 31 -20.81 12.84 1.22
C ASN A 31 -21.94 12.48 2.21
N SER A 32 -21.89 11.33 2.87
CA SER A 32 -23.01 10.83 3.70
C SER A 32 -23.00 11.27 5.17
N ARG A 33 -22.01 12.04 5.63
CA ARG A 33 -21.78 12.26 7.08
C ARG A 33 -21.83 13.73 7.50
N ARG A 34 -23.02 14.34 7.37
CA ARG A 34 -23.30 15.68 7.92
C ARG A 34 -24.58 15.64 8.76
N PRO A 35 -24.52 15.65 10.11
CA PRO A 35 -25.71 15.61 10.93
C PRO A 35 -26.24 17.02 11.20
N ALA A 36 -27.57 17.18 11.11
CA ALA A 36 -28.29 18.34 11.61
C ALA A 36 -28.99 17.96 12.93
N ARG A 37 -28.43 18.48 14.03
CA ARG A 37 -29.08 19.02 15.25
C ARG A 37 -30.40 18.42 15.78
N ASP A 38 -30.30 17.96 17.04
CA ASP A 38 -31.26 18.03 18.17
C ASP A 38 -32.47 17.08 18.19
N THR A 39 -32.45 16.09 19.10
CA THR A 39 -33.54 15.82 20.08
C THR A 39 -33.07 14.87 21.18
N SER A 40 -33.49 15.18 22.41
CA SER A 40 -33.34 14.46 23.67
C SER A 40 -33.81 13.00 23.74
N ARG A 41 -33.04 12.18 24.49
CA ARG A 41 -33.45 11.11 25.44
C ARG A 41 -33.98 9.78 24.88
N ASP A 42 -33.14 8.74 24.92
CA ASP A 42 -33.42 7.42 25.53
C ASP A 42 -32.13 6.58 25.61
N GLU A 43 -31.94 5.81 26.68
CA GLU A 43 -30.82 4.87 26.84
C GLU A 43 -31.16 3.54 26.18
N SER A 44 -30.38 3.09 25.19
CA SER A 44 -30.23 1.66 24.90
C SER A 44 -28.97 1.37 24.08
N GLU A 45 -28.33 0.27 24.46
CA GLU A 45 -27.04 -0.26 24.02
C GLU A 45 -26.87 -0.32 22.50
N GLY A 46 -25.72 0.16 22.01
CA GLY A 46 -25.33 0.03 20.61
C GLY A 46 -24.06 0.81 20.27
N GLU A 47 -22.90 0.21 20.59
CA GLU A 47 -21.57 0.49 20.05
C GLU A 47 -20.99 1.91 20.31
N ASP A 48 -19.76 1.95 20.84
CA ASP A 48 -18.90 3.15 20.88
C ASP A 48 -18.62 3.66 19.45
N VAL A 49 -19.59 4.34 18.85
CA VAL A 49 -19.41 5.10 17.61
C VAL A 49 -18.98 6.50 18.02
N LEU A 50 -17.67 6.72 18.03
CA LEU A 50 -17.10 8.06 18.14
C LEU A 50 -17.48 8.87 16.88
N GLU A 51 -18.53 9.68 16.97
CA GLU A 51 -18.86 10.70 15.97
C GLU A 51 -17.83 11.84 16.05
N LEU A 52 -16.75 11.72 15.27
CA LEU A 52 -15.73 12.73 15.06
C LEU A 52 -16.23 13.86 14.13
N THR A 53 -17.39 14.44 14.43
CA THR A 53 -17.92 15.60 13.69
C THR A 53 -17.50 16.94 14.33
N GLU A 54 -16.83 16.90 15.50
CA GLU A 54 -16.13 18.06 16.05
C GLU A 54 -14.87 18.29 15.23
N ALA A 55 -14.89 19.38 14.48
CA ALA A 55 -13.90 19.74 13.48
C ALA A 55 -12.47 19.73 14.04
N ALA A 56 -11.58 18.97 13.41
CA ALA A 56 -10.20 19.40 13.26
C ALA A 56 -10.23 20.68 12.41
N SER A 57 -10.49 21.80 13.09
CA SER A 57 -10.35 23.14 12.55
C SER A 57 -8.87 23.38 12.26
N ASP A 58 -8.57 23.42 10.96
CA ASP A 58 -7.65 24.39 10.35
C ASP A 58 -6.13 24.26 10.61
N GLU A 59 -5.56 23.08 10.33
CA GLU A 59 -4.12 22.95 9.98
C GLU A 59 -3.91 22.17 8.67
N ARG A 60 -4.87 22.28 7.75
CA ARG A 60 -4.65 21.87 6.36
C ARG A 60 -4.10 23.08 5.61
N ASP A 61 -2.79 23.11 5.45
CA ASP A 61 -2.05 23.58 4.26
C ASP A 61 -0.59 23.95 4.59
N GLU A 62 0.16 23.12 5.33
CA GLU A 62 1.62 23.17 5.22
C GLU A 62 2.04 22.33 4.01
N GLU A 63 2.27 23.01 2.89
CA GLU A 63 2.83 22.43 1.68
C GLU A 63 4.19 21.78 2.01
N LEU A 64 4.23 20.45 2.05
CA LEU A 64 5.40 19.65 2.48
C LEU A 64 6.67 19.95 1.66
N LEU A 65 6.52 20.46 0.43
CA LEU A 65 7.61 20.86 -0.43
C LEU A 65 7.22 22.11 -1.21
N ASP A 66 8.06 23.14 -1.17
CA ASP A 66 7.96 24.28 -2.07
C ASP A 66 8.05 23.82 -3.55
N ASP A 67 7.23 24.43 -4.42
CA ASP A 67 7.11 24.06 -5.84
C ASP A 67 8.46 24.12 -6.57
N SER A 68 9.32 25.07 -6.20
CA SER A 68 10.67 25.19 -6.76
C SER A 68 11.57 23.99 -6.41
N LYS A 69 11.46 23.48 -5.18
CA LYS A 69 12.20 22.29 -4.73
C LYS A 69 11.68 21.03 -5.43
N ALA A 70 10.37 20.91 -5.60
CA ALA A 70 9.75 19.81 -6.34
C ALA A 70 10.20 19.82 -7.82
N GLN A 71 10.28 20.98 -8.45
CA GLN A 71 10.76 21.12 -9.83
C GLN A 71 12.25 20.77 -9.97
N SER A 72 13.08 21.20 -9.01
CA SER A 72 14.52 20.89 -8.99
C SER A 72 14.80 19.38 -8.81
N LEU A 73 14.02 18.70 -7.98
CA LEU A 73 14.07 17.25 -7.83
C LEU A 73 13.71 16.55 -9.15
N ARG A 74 12.62 16.96 -9.80
CA ARG A 74 12.21 16.39 -11.10
C ARG A 74 13.28 16.55 -12.17
N GLN A 75 13.95 17.70 -12.22
CA GLN A 75 15.06 17.94 -13.15
C GLN A 75 16.25 17.01 -12.87
N SER A 76 16.61 16.85 -11.60
CA SER A 76 17.72 15.98 -11.19
C SER A 76 17.43 14.51 -11.53
N PHE A 77 16.20 14.04 -11.28
CA PHE A 77 15.77 12.70 -11.67
C PHE A 77 15.72 12.50 -13.19
N SER A 78 15.33 13.51 -13.96
CA SER A 78 15.35 13.44 -15.43
C SER A 78 16.76 13.25 -15.98
N VAL A 79 17.76 13.94 -15.42
CA VAL A 79 19.17 13.77 -15.83
C VAL A 79 19.66 12.38 -15.49
N LEU A 80 19.38 11.88 -14.29
CA LEU A 80 19.73 10.51 -13.91
C LEU A 80 19.05 9.47 -14.79
N GLN A 81 17.79 9.68 -15.16
CA GLN A 81 17.08 8.79 -16.08
C GLN A 81 17.74 8.76 -17.46
N THR A 82 18.16 9.92 -18.00
CA THR A 82 18.88 9.98 -19.28
C THR A 82 20.27 9.32 -19.23
N LEU A 83 20.95 9.38 -18.08
CA LEU A 83 22.25 8.70 -17.89
C LEU A 83 22.09 7.21 -17.59
N SER A 84 20.91 6.80 -17.11
CA SER A 84 20.58 5.45 -16.70
C SER A 84 19.85 4.65 -17.78
N GLU A 85 19.57 5.21 -18.97
CA GLU A 85 19.06 4.43 -20.09
C GLU A 85 20.10 3.38 -20.50
N PRO A 86 19.84 2.07 -20.29
CA PRO A 86 20.70 1.05 -20.87
C PRO A 86 20.42 1.02 -22.37
N GLY A 87 21.38 1.43 -23.19
CA GLY A 87 21.30 1.35 -24.66
C GLY A 87 21.22 -0.08 -25.22
N VAL A 88 20.98 -1.09 -24.39
CA VAL A 88 20.86 -2.50 -24.76
C VAL A 88 19.64 -3.07 -24.06
N ALA A 89 18.70 -3.60 -24.84
CA ALA A 89 17.53 -4.31 -24.33
C ALA A 89 17.94 -5.32 -23.26
N PRO A 90 17.17 -5.46 -22.16
CA PRO A 90 17.55 -6.35 -21.07
C PRO A 90 17.64 -7.77 -21.62
N GLN A 91 18.87 -8.25 -21.82
CA GLN A 91 19.08 -9.68 -21.95
C GLN A 91 18.59 -10.27 -20.64
N ILE A 92 17.68 -11.23 -20.74
CA ILE A 92 17.22 -12.05 -19.61
C ILE A 92 18.41 -12.96 -19.22
N VAL A 93 19.51 -12.36 -18.77
CA VAL A 93 20.54 -13.03 -18.00
C VAL A 93 19.99 -13.01 -16.58
N ARG A 94 19.38 -14.14 -16.17
CA ARG A 94 18.83 -14.42 -14.83
C ARG A 94 18.41 -13.17 -14.06
N SER A 95 17.12 -12.86 -14.09
CA SER A 95 16.40 -11.67 -13.61
C SER A 95 16.79 -11.00 -12.26
N GLY A 96 17.83 -11.41 -11.56
CA GLY A 96 18.26 -10.89 -10.26
C GLY A 96 19.72 -10.46 -10.11
N GLU A 97 20.61 -10.58 -11.11
CA GLU A 97 22.04 -10.26 -10.90
C GLU A 97 22.42 -8.80 -11.18
N THR A 98 21.57 -8.01 -11.84
CA THR A 98 21.83 -6.57 -12.11
C THR A 98 20.57 -5.70 -12.05
N SER A 99 19.46 -6.24 -11.55
CA SER A 99 18.21 -5.50 -11.35
C SER A 99 18.14 -4.91 -9.93
N LEU A 100 17.37 -3.83 -9.76
CA LEU A 100 17.09 -3.23 -8.44
C LEU A 100 16.55 -4.25 -7.42
N GLU A 101 15.84 -5.28 -7.89
CA GLU A 101 15.37 -6.38 -7.07
C GLU A 101 16.53 -7.17 -6.45
N GLY A 102 17.61 -7.39 -7.19
CA GLY A 102 18.84 -8.04 -6.71
C GLY A 102 19.45 -7.27 -5.54
N LEU A 103 19.64 -5.96 -5.70
CA LEU A 103 20.18 -5.09 -4.65
C LEU A 103 19.26 -5.05 -3.42
N THR A 104 17.94 -4.93 -3.64
CA THR A 104 16.96 -4.89 -2.56
C THR A 104 16.95 -6.21 -1.77
N ARG A 105 17.05 -7.35 -2.47
CA ARG A 105 17.15 -8.67 -1.84
C ARG A 105 18.41 -8.83 -1.01
N GLU A 106 19.55 -8.35 -1.50
CA GLU A 106 20.81 -8.37 -0.73
C GLU A 106 20.71 -7.54 0.55
N LEU A 107 20.08 -6.37 0.48
CA LEU A 107 19.87 -5.48 1.63
C LEU A 107 18.82 -6.02 2.62
N MET A 108 17.76 -6.68 2.14
CA MET A 108 16.72 -7.24 3.01
C MET A 108 17.11 -8.57 3.67
N LYS A 109 18.02 -9.33 3.06
CA LYS A 109 18.46 -10.63 3.57
C LYS A 109 18.95 -10.63 5.02
N PRO A 110 19.81 -9.69 5.47
CA PRO A 110 20.24 -9.65 6.87
C PRO A 110 19.08 -9.34 7.84
N MET A 111 18.20 -8.40 7.50
CA MET A 111 17.07 -8.03 8.37
C MET A 111 16.05 -9.15 8.53
N LEU A 112 15.75 -9.86 7.43
CA LEU A 112 14.87 -11.02 7.47
C LEU A 112 15.48 -12.16 8.26
N LYS A 113 16.81 -12.37 8.18
CA LYS A 113 17.50 -13.39 8.95
C LYS A 113 17.40 -13.11 10.45
N GLU A 114 17.75 -11.90 10.89
CA GLU A 114 17.68 -11.52 12.30
C GLU A 114 16.26 -11.63 12.86
N TRP A 115 15.27 -11.22 12.06
CA TRP A 115 13.87 -11.37 12.44
C TRP A 115 13.47 -12.84 12.56
N LEU A 116 13.84 -13.69 11.61
CA LEU A 116 13.56 -15.12 11.67
C LEU A 116 14.25 -15.76 12.87
N ASP A 117 15.52 -15.45 13.14
CA ASP A 117 16.26 -16.00 14.27
C ASP A 117 15.57 -15.65 15.61
N THR A 118 14.95 -14.47 15.70
CA THR A 118 14.26 -14.00 16.92
C THR A 118 12.83 -14.54 17.04
N ASN A 119 12.08 -14.61 15.94
CA ASN A 119 10.63 -14.85 15.99
C ASN A 119 10.24 -16.29 15.65
N LEU A 120 11.07 -17.01 14.89
CA LEU A 120 10.76 -18.37 14.44
C LEU A 120 10.63 -19.37 15.61
N PRO A 121 11.47 -19.35 16.66
CA PRO A 121 11.33 -20.30 17.78
C PRO A 121 9.94 -20.25 18.43
N GLY A 122 9.44 -19.07 18.77
CA GLY A 122 8.13 -18.91 19.41
C GLY A 122 6.97 -19.32 18.51
N ILE A 123 7.05 -19.04 17.21
CA ILE A 123 6.04 -19.46 16.23
C ILE A 123 5.98 -20.98 16.14
N VAL A 124 7.15 -21.65 16.09
CA VAL A 124 7.24 -23.10 15.99
C VAL A 124 6.75 -23.76 17.28
N GLU A 125 7.15 -23.27 18.45
CA GLU A 125 6.69 -23.80 19.74
C GLU A 125 5.15 -23.72 19.87
N ALA A 126 4.54 -22.60 19.50
CA ALA A 126 3.09 -22.45 19.50
C ALA A 126 2.39 -23.40 18.52
N MET A 127 2.98 -23.63 17.35
CA MET A 127 2.44 -24.56 16.36
C MET A 127 2.57 -26.02 16.81
N VAL A 128 3.72 -26.40 17.39
CA VAL A 128 3.98 -27.74 17.93
C VAL A 128 3.09 -28.03 19.13
N ALA A 129 2.93 -27.08 20.06
CA ALA A 129 2.04 -27.24 21.21
C ALA A 129 0.60 -27.52 20.76
N ARG A 130 0.11 -26.77 19.77
CA ARG A 130 -1.21 -26.99 19.15
C ARG A 130 -1.31 -28.37 18.49
N GLU A 131 -0.25 -28.81 17.82
CA GLU A 131 -0.22 -30.11 17.14
C GLU A 131 -0.20 -31.29 18.13
N ILE A 132 0.52 -31.17 19.25
CA ILE A 132 0.53 -32.17 20.33
C ILE A 132 -0.85 -32.25 20.96
N GLU A 133 -1.47 -31.12 21.33
CA GLU A 133 -2.83 -31.09 21.90
C GLU A 133 -3.86 -31.76 20.97
N ARG A 134 -3.74 -31.53 19.66
CA ARG A 134 -4.60 -32.16 18.65
C ARG A 134 -4.44 -33.67 18.62
N ILE A 135 -3.22 -34.19 18.75
CA ILE A 135 -2.93 -35.62 18.74
C ILE A 135 -3.40 -36.28 20.04
N THR A 136 -3.12 -35.67 21.19
CA THR A 136 -3.49 -36.21 22.51
C THR A 136 -4.99 -36.18 22.77
N LYS A 137 -5.75 -35.29 22.13
CA LYS A 137 -7.21 -35.29 22.17
C LYS A 137 -7.86 -36.31 21.24
N LYS A 138 -7.14 -36.77 20.21
CA LYS A 138 -7.65 -37.70 19.20
C LYS A 138 -7.28 -39.17 19.49
N GLY A 139 -6.21 -39.41 20.26
CA GLY A 139 -5.81 -40.75 20.73
C GLY A 139 -6.43 -41.06 22.07
#